data_AF-A0A0D8XWE2-F1
#
_entry.id   AF-A0A0D8XWE2-F1
#
_cell.length_a   1.000
_cell.length_b   1.000
_cell.length_c   1.000
_cell.angle_alpha   90.00
_cell.angle_beta   90.00
_cell.angle_gamma   90.00
#
_symmetry.space_group_name_H-M   'P 1'
#
loop_
_entity.id
_entity.type
_entity.pdbx_description
1 polymer ?
#
loop_
_entity_poly.entity_id
_entity_poly.type
_entity_poly.pdbx_seq_one_letter_code
_entity_poly.pdbx_strand_id
1 'polypeptide(L)'
;MFFFGIFSACHLRHSISSNVIIRRNCFKNPQAAYEIGTELVEHRKRIDARENNWGSPQPAQFMNKIFDQFYRYSLAVIEIGPYAAVCNQRNPHITFLQEYFRQFRNESQPFVLGGTIYENHDLATGRYTIVDDLHIVPGAKLTIGSGSILEFHNGVGMLVQGELLKSDFSSSEKQVVFTSKPFVLPKNKVIRLVDDNGNEEVLEGRLEVFVDGIWGTVCNRSWTAKLAQLSCNQLGLVADPEFFENWRIFRSKGELPMVMDSIRCEENE
;
A
#
# COMPACT_ATOMS: atom_id res chain seq x y z
N MET A 1 16.25 0.55 -4.19
CA MET A 1 15.67 1.28 -3.04
C MET A 1 14.98 0.23 -2.20
N PHE A 2 15.69 -0.30 -1.20
CA PHE A 2 15.22 -1.44 -0.42
C PHE A 2 14.14 -0.98 0.56
N PHE A 3 12.96 -1.57 0.46
CA PHE A 3 11.92 -1.48 1.48
C PHE A 3 12.33 -2.40 2.63
N PHE A 4 12.64 -1.83 3.80
CA PHE A 4 12.55 -2.59 5.05
C PHE A 4 11.08 -2.61 5.47
N GLY A 5 10.30 -3.50 4.84
CA GLY A 5 9.05 -3.95 5.41
C GLY A 5 9.38 -4.87 6.58
N ILE A 6 8.73 -4.69 7.73
CA ILE A 6 8.87 -5.65 8.83
C ILE A 6 8.10 -6.92 8.40
N PHE A 7 8.84 -7.86 7.83
CA PHE A 7 8.35 -9.19 7.44
C PHE A 7 7.93 -9.95 8.69
N SER A 8 6.64 -10.31 8.79
CA SER A 8 6.20 -11.36 9.71
C SER A 8 6.16 -12.68 8.94
N ALA A 9 7.05 -13.58 9.34
CA ALA A 9 7.40 -14.83 8.69
C ALA A 9 6.24 -15.84 8.49
N CYS A 10 6.36 -16.57 7.38
CA CYS A 10 6.00 -17.97 7.11
C CYS A 10 4.75 -18.65 7.73
N HIS A 11 3.81 -18.96 6.82
CA HIS A 11 3.06 -20.21 6.57
C HIS A 11 1.90 -20.74 7.46
N LEU A 12 0.77 -20.96 6.75
CA LEU A 12 -0.19 -22.08 6.77
C LEU A 12 -0.56 -22.75 8.11
N ARG A 13 -1.88 -22.85 8.29
CA ARG A 13 -2.69 -23.56 9.31
C ARG A 13 -3.17 -22.66 10.45
N HIS A 14 -4.47 -22.82 10.73
CA HIS A 14 -5.18 -22.26 11.87
C HIS A 14 -4.31 -22.19 13.13
N SER A 15 -3.83 -21.00 13.44
CA SER A 15 -3.43 -20.57 14.78
C SER A 15 -3.35 -19.04 14.78
N ILE A 16 -4.34 -18.44 15.41
CA ILE A 16 -4.45 -17.02 15.72
C ILE A 16 -3.36 -16.71 16.75
N SER A 17 -2.22 -16.10 16.37
CA SER A 17 -1.37 -15.27 17.25
C SER A 17 -0.02 -14.94 16.60
N SER A 18 0.17 -13.67 16.23
CA SER A 18 1.49 -13.02 16.35
C SER A 18 1.25 -11.54 16.62
N ASN A 19 1.26 -11.15 17.90
CA ASN A 19 1.33 -9.75 18.27
C ASN A 19 2.73 -9.26 17.85
N VAL A 20 2.79 -8.47 16.77
CA VAL A 20 4.05 -7.87 16.31
C VAL A 20 4.41 -6.76 17.30
N ILE A 21 5.57 -6.87 17.94
CA ILE A 21 6.09 -5.92 18.93
C ILE A 21 7.41 -5.36 18.42
N ILE A 22 7.47 -4.04 18.25
CA ILE A 22 8.62 -3.30 17.78
C ILE A 22 8.86 -2.21 18.82
N ARG A 23 9.91 -2.33 19.63
CA ARG A 23 10.18 -1.34 20.69
C ARG A 23 11.65 -1.02 20.78
N ARG A 24 11.98 0.16 21.31
CA ARG A 24 13.36 0.62 21.60
C ARG A 24 14.25 0.72 20.36
N ASN A 25 13.67 1.02 19.20
CA ASN A 25 14.39 1.31 17.96
C ASN A 25 14.52 2.82 17.72
N CYS A 26 15.43 3.19 16.84
CA CYS A 26 15.58 4.56 16.33
C CYS A 26 15.36 4.60 14.82
N PHE A 27 14.22 5.16 14.41
CA PHE A 27 13.86 5.31 13.01
C PHE A 27 14.33 6.67 12.49
N LYS A 28 15.08 6.65 11.38
CA LYS A 28 15.50 7.83 10.64
C LYS A 28 15.86 7.44 9.21
N ASN A 29 14.86 7.35 8.35
CA ASN A 29 15.03 7.07 6.93
C ASN A 29 14.59 8.29 6.10
N PRO A 30 15.50 9.25 5.80
CA PRO A 30 15.15 10.47 5.10
C PRO A 30 14.84 10.24 3.61
N GLN A 31 15.28 9.12 3.04
CA GLN A 31 15.07 8.80 1.62
C GLN A 31 13.81 7.96 1.40
N ALA A 32 13.25 7.35 2.45
CA ALA A 32 12.01 6.59 2.33
C ALA A 32 10.79 7.46 2.60
N ALA A 33 9.72 7.19 1.85
CA ALA A 33 8.41 7.79 2.05
C ALA A 33 7.82 7.42 3.44
N TYR A 34 8.04 6.16 3.86
CA TYR A 34 7.56 5.62 5.13
C TYR A 34 8.74 5.05 5.94
N GLU A 35 8.70 5.23 7.26
CA GLU A 35 9.63 4.63 8.22
C GLU A 35 9.22 3.18 8.55
N ILE A 36 7.92 2.92 8.58
CA ILE A 36 7.34 1.61 8.86
C ILE A 36 6.02 1.48 8.10
N GLY A 37 5.70 0.26 7.69
CA GLY A 37 4.39 -0.10 7.18
C GLY A 37 3.95 -1.49 7.67
N THR A 38 2.67 -1.79 7.53
CA THR A 38 2.12 -3.12 7.79
C THR A 38 1.44 -3.67 6.55
N GLU A 39 1.57 -4.98 6.34
CA GLU A 39 0.78 -5.73 5.35
C GLU A 39 -0.25 -6.65 6.02
N LEU A 40 -0.44 -6.52 7.34
CA LEU A 40 -1.37 -7.33 8.09
C LEU A 40 -2.80 -6.90 7.76
N VAL A 41 -3.45 -7.66 6.87
CA VAL A 41 -4.82 -7.40 6.34
C VAL A 41 -5.94 -7.71 7.37
N GLU A 42 -5.59 -7.78 8.66
CA GLU A 42 -6.55 -7.94 9.73
C GLU A 42 -6.69 -6.63 10.50
N HIS A 43 -7.68 -5.82 10.12
CA HIS A 43 -8.01 -4.53 10.77
C HIS A 43 -8.27 -4.62 12.29
N ARG A 44 -8.47 -5.83 12.84
CA ARG A 44 -8.63 -6.06 14.29
C ARG A 44 -7.33 -6.29 15.03
N LYS A 45 -6.24 -6.62 14.32
CA LYS A 45 -4.92 -6.78 14.91
C LYS A 45 -4.24 -5.43 15.04
N ARG A 46 -3.38 -5.33 16.05
CA ARG A 46 -2.59 -4.14 16.33
C ARG A 46 -1.12 -4.52 16.39
N ILE A 47 -0.28 -3.67 15.84
CA ILE A 47 1.17 -3.76 15.96
C ILE A 47 1.59 -2.81 17.07
N ASP A 48 2.27 -3.33 18.08
CA ASP A 48 2.78 -2.54 19.19
C ASP A 48 4.12 -1.93 18.81
N ALA A 49 4.11 -0.67 18.38
CA ALA A 49 5.29 0.10 17.99
C ALA A 49 5.62 1.21 19.01
N ARG A 50 5.23 1.02 20.28
CA ARG A 50 5.44 1.99 21.36
C ARG A 50 6.91 2.03 21.78
N GLU A 51 7.31 3.07 22.49
CA GLU A 51 8.66 3.24 23.03
C GLU A 51 9.79 3.24 21.97
N ASN A 52 9.48 3.56 20.70
CA ASN A 52 10.49 3.83 19.67
C ASN A 52 10.77 5.33 19.55
N ASN A 53 11.94 5.68 19.04
CA ASN A 53 12.26 7.04 18.62
C ASN A 53 12.01 7.17 17.11
N TRP A 54 11.21 8.16 16.70
CA TRP A 54 10.81 8.38 15.30
C TRP A 54 11.60 9.48 14.59
N GLY A 55 12.82 9.77 15.07
CA GLY A 55 13.70 10.79 14.49
C GLY A 55 13.31 12.24 14.82
N SER A 56 12.14 12.46 15.41
CA SER A 56 11.66 13.78 15.88
C SER A 56 10.79 13.66 17.13
N PRO A 57 10.87 14.62 18.07
CA PRO A 57 9.94 14.68 19.20
C PRO A 57 8.55 15.21 18.80
N GLN A 58 8.36 15.76 17.60
CA GLN A 58 7.12 16.36 17.13
C GLN A 58 6.32 15.38 16.25
N PRO A 59 5.10 14.94 16.63
CA PRO A 59 4.30 14.00 15.85
C PRO A 59 4.10 14.40 14.40
N ALA A 60 3.86 15.70 14.13
CA ALA A 60 3.67 16.22 12.78
C ALA A 60 4.83 15.91 11.81
N GLN A 61 6.04 15.63 12.30
CA GLN A 61 7.20 15.34 11.46
C GLN A 61 7.34 13.87 11.06
N PHE A 62 6.66 12.94 11.75
CA PHE A 62 6.84 11.50 11.51
C PHE A 62 5.54 10.72 11.30
N MET A 63 4.39 11.24 11.73
CA MET A 63 3.10 10.53 11.68
C MET A 63 2.68 10.10 10.27
N ASN A 64 2.97 10.94 9.27
CA ASN A 64 2.69 10.64 7.86
C ASN A 64 3.69 9.65 7.25
N LYS A 65 4.71 9.24 8.00
CA LYS A 65 5.68 8.22 7.61
C LYS A 65 5.32 6.83 8.18
N ILE A 66 4.14 6.69 8.79
CA ILE A 66 3.61 5.43 9.34
C ILE A 66 2.51 4.91 8.40
N PHE A 67 2.81 3.88 7.62
CA PHE A 67 1.89 3.30 6.65
C PHE A 67 1.04 2.17 7.28
N ASP A 68 -0.13 2.52 7.80
CA ASP A 68 -1.03 1.63 8.52
C ASP A 68 -2.49 1.79 8.07
N GLN A 69 -3.44 1.40 8.93
CA GLN A 69 -4.88 1.51 8.68
C GLN A 69 -5.35 2.89 8.16
N PHE A 70 -4.67 3.98 8.52
CA PHE A 70 -5.08 5.32 8.07
C PHE A 70 -4.91 5.50 6.55
N TYR A 71 -3.89 4.87 5.96
CA TYR A 71 -3.65 4.93 4.52
C TYR A 71 -4.43 3.86 3.76
N ARG A 72 -4.66 2.70 4.39
CA ARG A 72 -5.45 1.60 3.84
C ARG A 72 -6.32 0.95 4.90
N TYR A 73 -7.64 1.02 4.76
CA TYR A 73 -8.56 0.61 5.84
C TYR A 73 -8.44 -0.87 6.24
N SER A 74 -7.97 -1.71 5.31
CA SER A 74 -7.81 -3.15 5.49
C SER A 74 -6.60 -3.52 6.35
N LEU A 75 -5.66 -2.60 6.55
CA LEU A 75 -4.46 -2.82 7.32
C LEU A 75 -4.70 -2.74 8.84
N ALA A 76 -3.82 -3.39 9.59
CA ALA A 76 -3.74 -3.25 11.04
C ALA A 76 -3.32 -1.83 11.47
N VAL A 77 -3.72 -1.44 12.68
CA VAL A 77 -3.23 -0.20 13.31
C VAL A 77 -1.82 -0.40 13.85
N ILE A 78 -0.95 0.59 13.66
CA ILE A 78 0.36 0.64 14.32
C ILE A 78 0.26 1.58 15.53
N GLU A 79 0.32 1.01 16.73
CA GLU A 79 0.32 1.78 17.98
C GLU A 79 1.70 2.38 18.25
N ILE A 80 1.86 3.67 18.00
CA ILE A 80 3.13 4.38 18.11
C ILE A 80 3.34 5.11 19.46
N GLY A 81 2.26 5.30 20.23
CA GLY A 81 2.24 6.12 21.45
C GLY A 81 2.15 5.26 22.72
N PRO A 82 2.93 5.54 23.77
CA PRO A 82 3.91 6.63 23.87
C PRO A 82 5.24 6.30 23.14
N TYR A 83 6.06 7.32 22.87
CA TYR A 83 7.29 7.20 22.07
C TYR A 83 8.51 7.81 22.78
N ALA A 84 9.72 7.40 22.41
CA ALA A 84 10.96 7.93 22.97
C ALA A 84 11.35 9.26 22.29
N ALA A 85 11.53 10.33 23.05
CA ALA A 85 11.90 11.64 22.52
C ALA A 85 13.33 11.71 21.96
N VAL A 86 14.23 10.89 22.51
CA VAL A 86 15.66 10.87 22.16
C VAL A 86 16.11 9.45 21.89
N CYS A 87 16.90 9.28 20.83
CA CYS A 87 17.51 8.01 20.45
C CYS A 87 18.77 7.69 21.28
N ASN A 88 19.10 6.41 21.44
CA ASN A 88 20.35 5.91 22.05
C ASN A 88 20.61 6.36 23.50
N GLN A 89 19.56 6.67 24.26
CA GLN A 89 19.66 6.86 25.70
C GLN A 89 19.36 5.55 26.43
N ARG A 90 20.13 5.25 27.49
CA ARG A 90 19.93 4.03 28.31
C ARG A 90 18.54 3.99 28.95
N ASN A 91 18.04 5.16 29.36
CA ASN A 91 16.69 5.38 29.87
C ASN A 91 16.10 6.59 29.11
N PRO A 92 15.53 6.39 27.92
CA PRO A 92 15.01 7.49 27.11
C PRO A 92 13.77 8.09 27.77
N HIS A 93 13.60 9.40 27.65
CA HIS A 93 12.38 10.06 28.08
C HIS A 93 11.21 9.64 27.18
N ILE A 94 10.18 9.04 27.80
CA ILE A 94 8.97 8.57 27.13
C ILE A 94 7.94 9.69 27.11
N THR A 95 7.58 10.11 25.91
CA THR A 95 6.60 11.17 25.63
C THR A 95 5.27 10.55 25.20
N PHE A 96 4.18 11.04 25.77
CA PHE A 96 2.84 10.65 25.35
C PHE A 96 2.43 11.42 24.10
N LEU A 97 1.76 10.74 23.18
CA LEU A 97 1.14 11.38 22.03
C LEU A 97 -0.01 12.26 22.54
N GLN A 98 0.23 13.56 22.69
CA GLN A 98 -0.84 14.53 22.88
C GLN A 98 -1.71 14.55 21.63
N GLU A 99 -3.02 14.79 21.78
CA GLU A 99 -4.10 14.76 20.76
C GLU A 99 -3.65 15.15 19.34
N TYR A 100 -3.00 14.22 18.65
CA TYR A 100 -2.55 14.39 17.29
C TYR A 100 -3.28 13.34 16.47
N PHE A 101 -4.21 13.82 15.66
CA PHE A 101 -4.94 13.01 14.71
C PHE A 101 -4.40 13.30 13.32
N ARG A 102 -4.10 12.24 12.57
CA ARG A 102 -3.84 12.39 11.14
C ARG A 102 -5.11 12.93 10.50
N GLN A 103 -4.97 14.06 9.82
CA GLN A 103 -6.10 14.80 9.28
C GLN A 103 -6.52 14.24 7.93
N PHE A 104 -7.83 14.27 7.66
CA PHE A 104 -8.35 14.04 6.31
C PHE A 104 -7.68 15.00 5.34
N ARG A 105 -7.08 14.46 4.28
CA ARG A 105 -6.48 15.27 3.22
C ARG A 105 -7.61 15.84 2.37
N ASN A 106 -7.71 17.17 2.34
CA ASN A 106 -8.59 17.91 1.44
C ASN A 106 -7.86 19.13 0.88
N GLU A 107 -7.04 18.89 -0.13
CA GLU A 107 -6.32 19.95 -0.84
C GLU A 107 -7.23 20.60 -1.87
N SER A 108 -7.21 21.92 -1.98
CA SER A 108 -8.09 22.67 -2.91
C SER A 108 -7.48 22.86 -4.30
N GLN A 109 -6.15 22.86 -4.44
CA GLN A 109 -5.44 22.90 -5.73
C GLN A 109 -4.08 22.19 -5.63
N PRO A 110 -3.87 21.05 -6.33
CA PRO A 110 -4.90 20.24 -7.00
C PRO A 110 -5.95 19.72 -6.00
N PHE A 111 -7.16 19.40 -6.48
CA PHE A 111 -8.21 18.80 -5.65
C PHE A 111 -7.83 17.36 -5.26
N VAL A 112 -7.13 17.18 -4.15
CA VAL A 112 -6.60 15.88 -3.70
C VAL A 112 -7.23 15.48 -2.38
N LEU A 113 -7.78 14.27 -2.35
CA LEU A 113 -8.45 13.69 -1.19
C LEU A 113 -7.76 12.42 -0.71
N GLY A 114 -7.87 12.11 0.58
CA GLY A 114 -7.37 10.86 1.13
C GLY A 114 -7.45 10.76 2.66
N GLY A 115 -7.55 9.54 3.17
CA GLY A 115 -7.51 9.23 4.59
C GLY A 115 -8.89 9.19 5.25
N THR A 116 -8.87 9.22 6.59
CA THR A 116 -10.07 9.03 7.42
C THR A 116 -10.83 10.34 7.67
N ILE A 117 -12.14 10.33 7.43
CA ILE A 117 -13.09 11.42 7.67
C ILE A 117 -13.77 11.17 9.02
N TYR A 118 -13.38 11.93 10.04
CA TYR A 118 -13.91 11.84 11.41
C TYR A 118 -15.10 12.78 11.66
N GLU A 119 -15.27 13.81 10.85
CA GLU A 119 -16.27 14.86 11.01
C GLU A 119 -17.04 15.07 9.70
N ASN A 120 -18.17 15.77 9.77
CA ASN A 120 -18.98 16.06 8.59
C ASN A 120 -18.21 16.94 7.61
N HIS A 121 -18.25 16.56 6.33
CA HIS A 121 -17.51 17.23 5.28
C HIS A 121 -18.34 17.35 4.00
N ASP A 122 -18.33 18.55 3.41
CA ASP A 122 -19.07 18.84 2.18
C ASP A 122 -18.07 19.23 1.08
N LEU A 123 -18.05 18.44 0.01
CA LEU A 123 -17.23 18.68 -1.18
C LEU A 123 -18.03 19.47 -2.21
N ALA A 124 -17.46 20.57 -2.68
CA ALA A 124 -18.01 21.33 -3.81
C ALA A 124 -18.01 20.48 -5.10
N THR A 125 -18.79 20.87 -6.10
CA THR A 125 -18.72 20.21 -7.42
C THR A 125 -17.32 20.34 -8.01
N GLY A 126 -16.67 19.23 -8.32
CA GLY A 126 -15.30 19.25 -8.84
C GLY A 126 -14.78 17.89 -9.29
N ARG A 127 -13.55 17.87 -9.80
CA ARG A 127 -12.81 16.64 -10.10
C ARG A 127 -11.75 16.45 -9.01
N TYR A 128 -11.90 15.39 -8.22
CA TYR A 128 -11.03 15.07 -7.10
C TYR A 128 -10.15 13.87 -7.44
N THR A 129 -8.88 13.92 -7.05
CA THR A 129 -7.96 12.77 -7.13
C THR A 129 -7.83 12.15 -5.75
N ILE A 130 -8.16 10.87 -5.63
CA ILE A 130 -8.16 10.16 -4.36
C ILE A 130 -6.89 9.32 -4.31
N VAL A 131 -5.97 9.69 -3.40
CA VAL A 131 -4.61 9.15 -3.34
C VAL A 131 -4.38 8.18 -2.19
N ASP A 132 -5.23 8.24 -1.16
CA ASP A 132 -5.24 7.36 0.02
C ASP A 132 -6.68 6.84 0.21
N ASP A 133 -6.87 5.69 0.87
CA ASP A 133 -8.22 5.14 1.07
C ASP A 133 -9.12 6.16 1.78
N LEU A 134 -10.32 6.35 1.25
CA LEU A 134 -11.33 7.19 1.92
C LEU A 134 -12.06 6.35 2.95
N HIS A 135 -11.98 6.73 4.22
CA HIS A 135 -12.71 6.04 5.30
C HIS A 135 -13.66 7.00 6.00
N ILE A 136 -14.97 6.84 5.81
CA ILE A 136 -16.00 7.59 6.52
C ILE A 136 -16.37 6.80 7.77
N VAL A 137 -15.96 7.29 8.95
CA VAL A 137 -16.20 6.60 10.22
C VAL A 137 -17.69 6.67 10.63
N PRO A 138 -18.16 5.78 11.52
CA PRO A 138 -19.51 5.88 12.06
C PRO A 138 -19.79 7.26 12.70
N GLY A 139 -20.90 7.88 12.33
CA GLY A 139 -21.31 9.21 12.82
C GLY A 139 -20.76 10.40 12.03
N ALA A 140 -19.83 10.17 11.09
CA ALA A 140 -19.38 11.19 10.13
C ALA A 140 -20.18 11.11 8.82
N LYS A 141 -20.24 12.24 8.11
CA LYS A 141 -20.95 12.39 6.84
C LYS A 141 -20.06 13.02 5.78
N LEU A 142 -19.99 12.42 4.58
CA LEU A 142 -19.42 13.04 3.39
C LEU A 142 -20.54 13.41 2.41
N THR A 143 -20.72 14.69 2.12
CA THR A 143 -21.61 15.17 1.05
C THR A 143 -20.79 15.52 -0.18
N ILE A 144 -21.19 15.03 -1.35
CA ILE A 144 -20.49 15.30 -2.62
C ILE A 144 -21.37 16.14 -3.53
N GLY A 145 -20.83 17.26 -4.00
CA GLY A 145 -21.47 18.12 -4.99
C GLY A 145 -21.92 17.36 -6.24
N SER A 146 -23.17 17.53 -6.66
CA SER A 146 -23.70 16.93 -7.89
C SER A 146 -22.82 17.23 -9.11
N GLY A 147 -22.56 16.22 -9.95
CA GLY A 147 -21.67 16.34 -11.12
C GLY A 147 -20.17 16.18 -10.84
N SER A 148 -19.79 15.87 -9.59
CA SER A 148 -18.38 15.64 -9.25
C SER A 148 -17.85 14.34 -9.83
N ILE A 149 -16.54 14.31 -10.07
CA ILE A 149 -15.80 13.12 -10.49
C ILE A 149 -14.75 12.83 -9.42
N LEU A 150 -14.81 11.66 -8.81
CA LEU A 150 -13.81 11.18 -7.87
C LEU A 150 -12.98 10.12 -8.59
N GLU A 151 -11.72 10.46 -8.88
CA GLU A 151 -10.76 9.62 -9.58
C GLU A 151 -9.82 8.93 -8.59
N PHE A 152 -9.95 7.63 -8.43
CA PHE A 152 -9.18 6.83 -7.46
C PHE A 152 -7.87 6.37 -8.09
N HIS A 153 -6.76 6.55 -7.36
CA HIS A 153 -5.51 5.89 -7.69
C HIS A 153 -5.66 4.36 -7.64
N ASN A 154 -4.77 3.66 -8.35
CA ASN A 154 -4.80 2.20 -8.42
C ASN A 154 -4.64 1.58 -7.04
N GLY A 155 -5.53 0.65 -6.69
CA GLY A 155 -5.52 -0.03 -5.39
C GLY A 155 -5.99 0.85 -4.22
N VAL A 156 -6.57 2.03 -4.49
CA VAL A 156 -7.20 2.90 -3.49
C VAL A 156 -8.72 2.71 -3.53
N GLY A 157 -9.31 2.55 -2.36
CA GLY A 157 -10.74 2.31 -2.20
C GLY A 157 -11.44 3.36 -1.34
N MET A 158 -12.72 3.09 -1.08
CA MET A 158 -13.52 3.85 -0.13
C MET A 158 -14.30 2.89 0.77
N LEU A 159 -14.19 3.09 2.08
CA LEU A 159 -14.97 2.41 3.10
C LEU A 159 -15.96 3.41 3.72
N VAL A 160 -17.25 3.13 3.60
CA VAL A 160 -18.32 3.97 4.17
C VAL A 160 -18.96 3.23 5.33
N GLN A 161 -18.73 3.71 6.56
CA GLN A 161 -19.41 3.23 7.77
C GLN A 161 -20.31 4.30 8.40
N GLY A 162 -20.12 5.57 8.03
CA GLY A 162 -21.04 6.68 8.29
C GLY A 162 -21.99 6.93 7.12
N GLU A 163 -22.18 8.20 6.77
CA GLU A 163 -23.09 8.62 5.70
C GLU A 163 -22.33 9.14 4.47
N LEU A 164 -22.77 8.75 3.28
CA LEU A 164 -22.28 9.28 1.99
C LEU A 164 -23.47 9.79 1.19
N LEU A 165 -23.52 11.10 0.94
CA LEU A 165 -24.65 11.77 0.30
C LEU A 165 -24.23 12.51 -0.97
N LYS A 166 -25.15 12.59 -1.93
CA LYS A 166 -25.05 13.52 -3.08
C LYS A 166 -25.76 14.82 -2.73
N SER A 167 -25.14 15.98 -2.97
CA SER A 167 -25.81 17.27 -2.85
C SER A 167 -26.99 17.34 -3.82
N ASP A 168 -28.05 18.07 -3.46
CA ASP A 168 -29.08 18.46 -4.43
C ASP A 168 -29.78 17.28 -5.12
N PHE A 169 -30.22 16.29 -4.33
CA PHE A 169 -30.87 15.06 -4.81
C PHE A 169 -32.07 15.33 -5.74
N SER A 170 -32.80 16.43 -5.53
CA SER A 170 -34.05 16.74 -6.24
C SER A 170 -33.93 17.75 -7.38
N SER A 171 -32.84 18.51 -7.48
CA SER A 171 -32.73 19.65 -8.42
C SER A 171 -31.69 19.47 -9.52
N SER A 172 -30.84 18.44 -9.44
CA SER A 172 -29.80 18.17 -10.43
C SER A 172 -29.76 16.70 -10.83
N GLU A 173 -30.00 16.44 -12.13
CA GLU A 173 -29.85 15.12 -12.75
C GLU A 173 -28.38 14.67 -12.86
N LYS A 174 -27.42 15.58 -12.59
CA LYS A 174 -26.00 15.27 -12.69
C LYS A 174 -25.60 14.24 -11.63
N GLN A 175 -25.02 13.14 -12.09
CA GLN A 175 -24.52 12.06 -11.26
C GLN A 175 -23.15 12.41 -10.67
N VAL A 176 -22.83 11.80 -9.52
CA VAL A 176 -21.46 11.74 -9.02
C VAL A 176 -20.82 10.52 -9.63
N VAL A 177 -19.65 10.69 -10.26
CA VAL A 177 -18.94 9.63 -10.96
C VAL A 177 -17.74 9.21 -10.13
N PHE A 178 -17.70 7.94 -9.74
CA PHE A 178 -16.53 7.30 -9.16
C PHE A 178 -15.81 6.55 -10.29
N THR A 179 -14.55 6.87 -10.53
CA THR A 179 -13.75 6.26 -11.60
C THR A 179 -12.37 5.91 -11.08
N SER A 180 -11.74 4.88 -11.63
CA SER A 180 -10.31 4.68 -11.46
C SER A 180 -9.55 5.62 -12.39
N LYS A 181 -8.39 6.09 -11.93
CA LYS A 181 -7.37 6.61 -12.83
C LYS A 181 -6.97 5.50 -13.81
N PRO A 182 -6.72 5.81 -15.09
CA PRO A 182 -6.22 4.80 -16.02
C PRO A 182 -4.98 4.12 -15.44
N PHE A 183 -5.03 2.80 -15.29
CA PHE A 183 -3.88 2.03 -14.83
C PHE A 183 -2.77 2.12 -15.89
N VAL A 184 -1.60 2.59 -15.47
CA VAL A 184 -0.40 2.59 -16.31
C VAL A 184 0.57 1.59 -15.71
N LEU A 185 0.93 0.58 -16.49
CA LEU A 185 1.88 -0.44 -16.05
C LEU A 185 3.23 0.22 -15.72
N PRO A 186 3.75 0.08 -14.49
CA PRO A 186 5.04 0.65 -14.14
C PRO A 186 6.14 0.03 -15.00
N LYS A 187 6.86 0.86 -15.78
CA LYS A 187 8.03 0.39 -16.53
C LYS A 187 9.19 0.16 -15.58
N ASN A 188 9.48 -1.10 -15.29
CA ASN A 188 10.63 -1.51 -14.49
C ASN A 188 11.82 -1.82 -15.42
N LYS A 189 13.03 -1.40 -15.03
CA LYS A 189 14.25 -1.58 -15.82
C LYS A 189 14.92 -2.95 -15.63
N VAL A 190 14.50 -3.70 -14.62
CA VAL A 190 15.16 -4.94 -14.18
C VAL A 190 14.28 -6.17 -14.41
N ILE A 191 12.96 -6.00 -14.46
CA ILE A 191 11.99 -7.10 -14.59
C ILE A 191 10.83 -6.65 -15.48
N ARG A 192 10.31 -7.54 -16.32
CA ARG A 192 9.16 -7.28 -17.19
C ARG A 192 8.36 -8.55 -17.48
N LEU A 193 7.11 -8.35 -17.88
CA LEU A 193 6.25 -9.40 -18.43
C LEU A 193 6.18 -9.21 -19.95
N VAL A 194 6.28 -10.30 -20.70
CA VAL A 194 6.19 -10.29 -22.16
C VAL A 194 5.20 -11.33 -22.63
N ASP A 195 4.24 -10.94 -23.47
CA ASP A 195 3.30 -11.90 -24.07
C ASP A 195 3.93 -12.70 -25.23
N ASP A 196 3.13 -13.55 -25.87
CA ASP A 196 3.58 -14.37 -27.01
C ASP A 196 3.93 -13.52 -28.26
N ASN A 197 3.49 -12.26 -28.33
CA ASN A 197 3.75 -11.34 -29.43
C ASN A 197 4.91 -10.36 -29.15
N GLY A 198 5.55 -10.45 -27.98
CA GLY A 198 6.60 -9.52 -27.58
C GLY A 198 6.10 -8.21 -26.96
N ASN A 199 4.81 -8.11 -26.63
CA ASN A 199 4.24 -6.93 -25.96
C ASN A 199 4.61 -6.91 -24.47
N GLU A 200 5.08 -5.76 -23.99
CA GLU A 200 5.49 -5.54 -22.60
C GLU A 200 4.42 -4.86 -21.76
N GLU A 201 3.35 -4.33 -22.39
CA GLU A 201 2.24 -3.66 -21.71
C GLU A 201 1.14 -4.66 -21.33
N VAL A 202 1.54 -5.71 -20.60
CA VAL A 202 0.68 -6.84 -20.25
C VAL A 202 0.72 -7.15 -18.75
N LEU A 203 -0.40 -7.64 -18.22
CA LEU A 203 -0.55 -8.05 -16.82
C LEU A 203 -0.29 -9.54 -16.60
N GLU A 204 -0.21 -10.29 -17.70
CA GLU A 204 0.19 -11.69 -17.74
C GLU A 204 1.21 -11.87 -18.86
N GLY A 205 2.29 -12.59 -18.58
CA GLY A 205 3.44 -12.62 -19.47
C GLY A 205 4.54 -13.54 -18.97
N ARG A 206 5.44 -13.93 -19.87
CA ARG A 206 6.68 -14.60 -19.51
C ARG A 206 7.51 -13.60 -18.74
N LEU A 207 8.00 -14.03 -17.58
CA LEU A 207 8.89 -13.22 -16.79
C LEU A 207 10.27 -13.16 -17.44
N GLU A 208 10.71 -11.94 -17.71
CA GLU A 208 12.06 -11.65 -18.19
C GLU A 208 12.75 -10.73 -17.19
N VAL A 209 14.04 -10.98 -16.98
CA VAL A 209 14.89 -10.24 -16.04
C VAL A 209 16.12 -9.72 -16.75
N PHE A 210 16.55 -8.51 -16.37
CA PHE A 210 17.74 -7.87 -16.90
C PHE A 210 18.90 -8.05 -15.93
N VAL A 211 19.86 -8.90 -16.31
CA VAL A 211 21.03 -9.27 -15.49
C VAL A 211 22.27 -9.18 -16.38
N ASP A 212 23.36 -8.64 -15.86
CA ASP A 212 24.65 -8.52 -16.56
C ASP A 212 24.56 -7.86 -17.96
N GLY A 213 23.66 -6.89 -18.10
CA GLY A 213 23.48 -6.12 -19.34
C GLY A 213 22.65 -6.83 -20.42
N ILE A 214 22.07 -8.00 -20.12
CA ILE A 214 21.23 -8.76 -21.06
C ILE A 214 19.86 -9.06 -20.47
N TRP A 215 18.84 -9.09 -21.32
CA TRP A 215 17.54 -9.66 -20.97
C TRP A 215 17.58 -11.18 -21.11
N GLY A 216 17.01 -11.87 -20.13
CA GLY A 216 16.90 -13.32 -20.16
C GLY A 216 15.66 -13.85 -19.47
N THR A 217 15.40 -15.14 -19.69
CA THR A 217 14.28 -15.87 -19.09
C THR A 217 14.67 -16.54 -17.78
N VAL A 218 13.65 -16.83 -16.98
CA VAL A 218 13.75 -17.57 -15.72
C VAL A 218 13.29 -19.02 -15.91
N CYS A 219 14.06 -19.98 -15.39
CA CYS A 219 13.69 -21.40 -15.44
C CYS A 219 12.48 -21.72 -14.55
N ASN A 220 11.55 -22.52 -15.06
CA ASN A 220 10.32 -22.87 -14.33
C ASN A 220 10.48 -24.02 -13.31
N ARG A 221 11.64 -24.70 -13.26
CA ARG A 221 11.83 -25.93 -12.46
C ARG A 221 11.62 -25.74 -10.95
N SER A 222 12.00 -24.58 -10.42
CA SER A 222 11.79 -24.19 -9.02
C SER A 222 10.84 -23.00 -8.86
N TRP A 223 10.14 -22.64 -9.93
CA TRP A 223 9.15 -21.59 -9.88
C TRP A 223 8.04 -22.00 -8.90
N THR A 224 7.52 -21.05 -8.13
CA THR A 224 6.41 -21.25 -7.19
C THR A 224 5.42 -20.11 -7.31
N ALA A 225 4.19 -20.33 -6.87
CA ALA A 225 3.19 -19.28 -6.83
C ALA A 225 3.61 -18.09 -5.93
N LYS A 226 4.39 -18.36 -4.86
CA LYS A 226 5.02 -17.30 -4.04
C LYS A 226 6.01 -16.45 -4.84
N LEU A 227 6.83 -17.07 -5.70
CA LEU A 227 7.75 -16.34 -6.58
C LEU A 227 6.99 -15.51 -7.62
N ALA A 228 5.91 -16.03 -8.17
CA ALA A 228 5.03 -15.26 -9.05
C ALA A 228 4.43 -14.04 -8.33
N GLN A 229 3.94 -14.21 -7.09
CA GLN A 229 3.46 -13.10 -6.27
C GLN A 229 4.54 -12.04 -6.03
N LEU A 230 5.76 -12.47 -5.67
CA LEU A 230 6.89 -11.58 -5.46
C LEU A 230 7.22 -10.79 -6.73
N SER A 231 7.22 -11.44 -7.90
CA SER A 231 7.46 -10.78 -9.18
C SER A 231 6.36 -9.79 -9.56
N CYS A 232 5.08 -10.12 -9.32
CA CYS A 232 3.98 -9.16 -9.47
C CYS A 232 4.22 -7.93 -8.58
N ASN A 233 4.55 -8.14 -7.30
CA ASN A 233 4.83 -7.04 -6.38
C ASN A 233 6.01 -6.16 -6.84
N GLN A 234 7.09 -6.77 -7.36
CA GLN A 234 8.24 -6.04 -7.92
C GLN A 234 7.89 -5.22 -9.18
N LEU A 235 6.86 -5.64 -9.93
CA LEU A 235 6.28 -4.89 -11.05
C LEU A 235 5.25 -3.84 -10.61
N GLY A 236 4.99 -3.71 -9.31
CA GLY A 236 3.94 -2.84 -8.76
C GLY A 236 2.52 -3.37 -9.01
N LEU A 237 2.40 -4.67 -9.29
CA LEU A 237 1.15 -5.39 -9.47
C LEU A 237 0.80 -6.18 -8.21
N VAL A 238 -0.46 -6.59 -8.09
CA VAL A 238 -0.90 -7.54 -7.08
C VAL A 238 -1.30 -8.81 -7.81
N ALA A 239 -0.85 -9.97 -7.31
CA ALA A 239 -1.25 -11.26 -7.87
C ALA A 239 -2.74 -11.51 -7.59
N ASP A 240 -3.48 -11.87 -8.63
CA ASP A 240 -4.89 -12.24 -8.50
C ASP A 240 -4.98 -13.65 -7.87
N PRO A 241 -5.65 -13.79 -6.70
CA PRO A 241 -5.85 -15.09 -6.06
C PRO A 241 -6.60 -16.10 -6.93
N GLU A 242 -7.47 -15.66 -7.84
CA GLU A 242 -8.26 -16.54 -8.71
C GLU A 242 -7.40 -17.19 -9.81
N PHE A 243 -6.38 -16.48 -10.30
CA PHE A 243 -5.46 -16.97 -11.34
C PHE A 243 -4.15 -17.52 -10.77
N PHE A 244 -4.05 -17.61 -9.44
CA PHE A 244 -2.85 -18.00 -8.73
C PHE A 244 -2.38 -19.43 -9.00
N GLU A 245 -3.17 -20.26 -9.69
CA GLU A 245 -2.81 -21.63 -10.11
C GLU A 245 -2.20 -21.67 -11.53
N ASN A 246 -2.30 -20.60 -12.32
CA ASN A 246 -1.82 -20.54 -13.71
C ASN A 246 -0.36 -20.07 -13.85
N TRP A 247 0.31 -19.81 -12.73
CA TRP A 247 1.68 -19.27 -12.64
C TRP A 247 2.78 -20.10 -13.33
N ARG A 248 2.50 -21.35 -13.75
CA ARG A 248 3.41 -22.21 -14.54
C ARG A 248 3.09 -22.27 -16.04
N ILE A 249 1.95 -21.74 -16.46
CA ILE A 249 1.43 -21.97 -17.80
C ILE A 249 1.90 -20.84 -18.71
N PHE A 250 2.99 -21.06 -19.44
CA PHE A 250 3.38 -20.24 -20.58
C PHE A 250 3.40 -21.08 -21.85
N ARG A 251 2.67 -20.63 -22.88
CA ARG A 251 2.45 -21.43 -24.10
C ARG A 251 3.67 -21.45 -25.01
N SER A 252 4.48 -20.38 -25.01
CA SER A 252 5.66 -20.24 -25.86
C SER A 252 6.97 -20.32 -25.07
N LYS A 253 7.98 -20.95 -25.68
CA LYS A 253 9.38 -20.87 -25.21
C LYS A 253 9.92 -19.50 -25.64
N GLY A 254 10.42 -18.71 -24.69
CA GLY A 254 11.09 -17.44 -25.01
C GLY A 254 12.35 -17.66 -25.85
N GLU A 255 12.67 -16.70 -26.72
CA GLU A 255 13.87 -16.73 -27.58
C GLU A 255 15.14 -16.30 -26.84
N LEU A 256 14.99 -15.63 -25.70
CA LEU A 256 16.09 -15.13 -24.88
C LEU A 256 16.81 -16.24 -24.10
N PRO A 257 18.11 -16.07 -23.80
CA PRO A 257 18.85 -17.03 -22.99
C PRO A 257 18.21 -17.17 -21.60
N MET A 258 18.31 -18.36 -21.03
CA MET A 258 17.97 -18.58 -19.63
C MET A 258 19.11 -18.02 -18.78
N VAL A 259 18.86 -16.95 -18.05
CA VAL A 259 19.87 -16.24 -17.23
C VAL A 259 19.75 -16.55 -15.76
N MET A 260 18.63 -17.15 -15.34
CA MET A 260 18.39 -17.53 -13.95
C MET A 260 17.70 -18.89 -13.88
N ASP A 261 18.22 -19.79 -13.04
CA ASP A 261 17.67 -21.11 -12.74
C ASP A 261 17.72 -21.36 -11.23
N SER A 262 16.89 -22.27 -10.72
CA SER A 262 16.87 -22.70 -9.32
C SER A 262 16.66 -21.55 -8.33
N ILE A 263 15.76 -20.61 -8.66
CA ILE A 263 15.40 -19.50 -7.77
C ILE A 263 14.86 -20.07 -6.46
N ARG A 264 15.61 -19.82 -5.38
CA ARG A 264 15.20 -20.04 -4.00
C ARG A 264 15.34 -18.71 -3.28
N CYS A 265 14.22 -18.02 -3.09
CA CYS A 265 14.20 -16.91 -2.16
C CYS A 265 14.18 -17.51 -0.75
N GLU A 266 15.31 -17.48 -0.05
CA GLU A 266 15.31 -17.63 1.39
C GLU A 266 14.86 -16.29 2.00
N GLU A 267 13.93 -16.29 2.96
CA GLU A 267 13.35 -15.08 3.58
C GLU A 267 14.36 -14.30 4.47
N ASN A 268 15.67 -14.41 4.19
CA ASN A 268 16.78 -13.81 4.95
C ASN A 268 17.57 -12.73 4.18
N GLU A 269 17.09 -12.28 3.01
CA GLU A 269 17.64 -11.10 2.30
C GLU A 269 16.74 -9.88 2.39
#